data_AF-A0A5C7PNY9-F1
#
_entry.id   AF-A0A5C7PNY9-F1
#
_cell.length_a   1.000
_cell.length_b   1.000
_cell.length_c   1.000
_cell.angle_alpha   90.00
_cell.angle_beta   90.00
_cell.angle_gamma   90.00
#
_symmetry.space_group_name_H-M   'P 1'
#
loop_
_entity.id
_entity.type
_entity.pdbx_description
1 polymer ?
#
loop_
_entity_poly.entity_id
_entity_poly.type
_entity_poly.pdbx_seq_one_letter_code
_entity_poly.pdbx_strand_id
1 'polypeptide(L)'
;MRKLTIKTCGDFTVAKIKRALQTAAGFTGEKPNDIPDGLTVDLLKVAGESTGAVTAQTDKGEYTKLSGSFIGTDMTTGELYQSGACILLQFVGAQLGAALLSNKGSAVEFAFLIQAKSKASSVTGYEFVVKPLMESKPTDSMARLMSLAGIDSAPKLSAPEGKPEGDGRAVKSKK
;
A
#
# COMPACT_ATOMS: atom_id res chain seq x y z
N MET A 1 -3.13 -1.70 -24.49
CA MET A 1 -2.78 -1.07 -23.20
C MET A 1 -2.12 -2.10 -22.28
N ARG A 2 -1.02 -1.74 -21.61
CA ARG A 2 -0.42 -2.57 -20.56
C ARG A 2 -1.27 -2.45 -19.28
N LYS A 3 -1.32 -3.52 -18.48
CA LYS A 3 -2.02 -3.56 -17.19
C LYS A 3 -1.08 -3.16 -16.04
N LEU A 4 -1.60 -2.48 -15.03
CA LEU A 4 -0.90 -2.14 -13.80
C LEU A 4 -0.96 -3.34 -12.85
N THR A 5 0.19 -3.91 -12.52
CA THR A 5 0.33 -5.06 -11.63
C THR A 5 1.63 -4.95 -10.86
N ILE A 6 1.78 -5.66 -9.74
CA ILE A 6 3.05 -5.74 -9.00
C ILE A 6 4.22 -6.23 -9.88
N LYS A 7 3.96 -7.01 -10.94
CA LYS A 7 5.01 -7.45 -11.87
C LYS A 7 5.34 -6.43 -12.94
N THR A 8 4.35 -5.67 -13.40
CA THR A 8 4.53 -4.69 -14.48
C THR A 8 4.95 -3.32 -13.97
N CYS A 9 4.76 -3.06 -12.68
CA CYS A 9 5.24 -1.88 -11.98
C CYS A 9 6.40 -2.29 -11.09
N GLY A 10 7.62 -1.93 -11.49
CA GLY A 10 8.81 -2.19 -10.70
C GLY A 10 9.35 -3.61 -10.70
N ASP A 11 8.79 -4.55 -11.48
CA ASP A 11 9.29 -5.94 -11.59
C ASP A 11 9.62 -6.59 -10.23
N PHE A 12 8.65 -6.56 -9.31
CA PHE A 12 8.81 -7.10 -7.95
C PHE A 12 8.83 -8.64 -7.95
N THR A 13 9.92 -9.22 -8.44
CA THR A 13 10.24 -10.63 -8.30
C THR A 13 10.62 -10.96 -6.86
N VAL A 14 10.57 -12.25 -6.49
CA VAL A 14 11.01 -12.74 -5.17
C VAL A 14 12.44 -12.26 -4.85
N ALA A 15 13.33 -12.26 -5.85
CA ALA A 15 14.70 -11.78 -5.71
C ALA A 15 14.76 -10.28 -5.43
N LYS A 16 14.01 -9.45 -6.18
CA LYS A 16 13.97 -7.99 -5.96
C LYS A 16 13.40 -7.63 -4.60
N ILE A 17 12.34 -8.31 -4.15
CA ILE A 17 11.73 -8.09 -2.83
C ILE A 17 12.69 -8.46 -1.70
N LYS A 18 13.35 -9.63 -1.79
CA LYS A 18 14.36 -10.04 -0.80
C LYS A 18 15.52 -9.05 -0.74
N ARG A 19 16.00 -8.59 -1.90
CA ARG A 19 17.06 -7.56 -1.97
C ARG A 19 16.62 -6.25 -1.34
N ALA A 20 15.38 -5.81 -1.56
CA ALA A 20 14.83 -4.61 -0.94
C ALA A 20 14.76 -4.74 0.59
N LEU A 21 14.34 -5.90 1.10
CA LEU A 21 14.33 -6.20 2.53
C LEU A 21 15.73 -6.26 3.14
N GLN A 22 16.71 -6.87 2.45
CA GLN A 22 18.11 -6.90 2.89
C GLN A 22 18.72 -5.49 2.93
N THR A 23 18.45 -4.68 1.91
CA THR A 23 18.91 -3.29 1.84
C THR A 23 18.31 -2.47 2.99
N ALA A 24 17.02 -2.63 3.27
CA ALA A 24 16.34 -1.98 4.39
C ALA A 24 16.89 -2.42 5.76
N ALA A 25 17.38 -3.66 5.87
CA ALA A 25 18.03 -4.19 7.06
C ALA A 25 19.50 -3.71 7.22
N GLY A 26 20.04 -2.95 6.26
CA GLY A 26 21.43 -2.48 6.29
C GLY A 26 22.45 -3.52 5.83
N PHE A 27 22.02 -4.65 5.26
CA PHE A 27 22.91 -5.66 4.72
C PHE A 27 23.22 -5.40 3.24
N THR A 28 24.51 -5.29 2.91
CA THR A 28 25.01 -5.13 1.53
C THR A 28 25.52 -6.44 0.92
N GLY A 29 25.44 -7.57 1.65
CA GLY A 29 25.91 -8.89 1.22
C GLY A 29 24.78 -9.90 0.92
N GLU A 30 25.11 -10.96 0.19
CA GLU A 30 24.17 -11.99 -0.30
C GLU A 30 23.63 -12.97 0.75
N LYS A 31 23.81 -12.74 2.06
CA LYS A 31 23.32 -13.69 3.08
C LYS A 31 21.81 -13.51 3.27
N PRO A 32 20.96 -14.48 2.87
CA PRO A 32 19.50 -14.30 2.86
C PRO A 32 18.83 -14.50 4.22
N ASN A 33 19.56 -15.02 5.22
CA ASN A 33 18.97 -15.62 6.42
C ASN A 33 18.92 -14.71 7.65
N ASP A 34 19.46 -13.49 7.60
CA ASP A 34 19.54 -12.59 8.77
C ASP A 34 18.58 -11.39 8.67
N ILE A 35 17.56 -11.44 7.80
CA ILE A 35 16.56 -10.35 7.75
C ILE A 35 15.72 -10.43 9.03
N PRO A 36 15.69 -9.38 9.87
CA PRO A 36 14.88 -9.36 11.08
C PRO A 36 13.42 -9.62 10.75
N ASP A 37 12.76 -10.49 11.52
CA ASP A 37 11.35 -10.79 11.33
C ASP A 37 10.49 -9.54 11.57
N GLY A 38 9.52 -9.31 10.68
CA GLY A 38 8.64 -8.16 10.76
C GLY A 38 9.18 -6.84 10.20
N LEU A 39 10.41 -6.81 9.67
CA LEU A 39 10.91 -5.70 8.87
C LEU A 39 9.99 -5.44 7.67
N THR A 40 9.67 -4.17 7.43
CA THR A 40 8.79 -3.77 6.33
C THR A 40 9.52 -2.91 5.31
N VAL A 41 9.20 -3.10 4.04
CA VAL A 41 9.66 -2.25 2.95
C VAL A 41 8.49 -1.86 2.06
N ASP A 42 8.44 -0.59 1.71
CA ASP A 42 7.46 -0.04 0.77
C ASP A 42 7.82 -0.48 -0.65
N LEU A 43 6.87 -1.11 -1.35
CA LEU A 43 7.09 -1.59 -2.71
C LEU A 43 6.36 -0.69 -3.72
N LEU A 44 5.05 -0.57 -3.59
CA LEU A 44 4.23 0.05 -4.61
C LEU A 44 3.13 0.89 -3.96
N LYS A 45 3.02 2.15 -4.34
CA LYS A 45 1.80 2.93 -4.10
C LYS A 45 0.91 2.79 -5.32
N VAL A 46 -0.37 2.51 -5.13
CA VAL A 46 -1.37 2.49 -6.19
C VAL A 46 -2.54 3.35 -5.78
N ALA A 47 -2.95 4.26 -6.65
CA ALA A 47 -4.19 5.00 -6.53
C ALA A 47 -4.99 4.88 -7.82
N GLY A 48 -6.31 4.93 -7.71
CA GLY A 48 -7.14 5.00 -8.90
C GLY A 48 -8.62 4.97 -8.61
N GLU A 49 -9.35 5.17 -9.70
CA GLU A 49 -10.79 5.10 -9.76
C GLU A 49 -11.16 3.90 -10.61
N SER A 50 -11.88 2.94 -10.00
CA SER A 50 -12.36 1.75 -10.69
C SER A 50 -13.83 1.91 -11.06
N THR A 51 -14.18 1.56 -12.28
CA THR A 51 -15.55 1.61 -12.81
C THR A 51 -16.10 0.23 -13.14
N GLY A 52 -15.23 -0.80 -13.16
CA GLY A 52 -15.65 -2.18 -13.34
C GLY A 52 -14.63 -3.18 -12.82
N ALA A 53 -15.10 -4.40 -12.55
CA ALA A 53 -14.27 -5.52 -12.13
C ALA A 53 -14.68 -6.78 -12.87
N VAL A 54 -13.70 -7.58 -13.29
CA VAL A 54 -13.90 -8.89 -13.90
C VAL A 54 -13.01 -9.88 -13.17
N THR A 55 -13.63 -10.89 -12.56
CA THR A 55 -12.91 -12.03 -11.98
C THR A 55 -12.62 -13.04 -13.08
N ALA A 56 -11.38 -13.52 -13.13
CA ALA A 56 -10.94 -14.55 -14.07
C ALA A 56 -9.96 -15.49 -13.38
N GLN A 57 -9.71 -16.64 -14.00
CA GLN A 57 -8.84 -17.67 -13.45
C GLN A 57 -7.60 -17.87 -14.32
N THR A 58 -6.50 -18.18 -13.67
CA THR A 58 -5.26 -18.66 -14.30
C THR A 58 -4.86 -19.98 -13.67
N ASP A 59 -3.86 -20.62 -14.29
CA ASP A 59 -3.05 -21.69 -13.74
C ASP A 59 -2.41 -21.35 -12.37
N LYS A 60 -2.31 -20.08 -12.00
CA LYS A 60 -1.77 -19.59 -10.72
C LYS A 60 -2.85 -19.18 -9.72
N GLY A 61 -4.11 -19.43 -10.05
CA GLY A 61 -5.27 -19.08 -9.24
C GLY A 61 -6.13 -17.98 -9.84
N GLU A 62 -7.16 -17.63 -9.09
CA GLU A 62 -8.10 -16.56 -9.42
C GLU A 62 -7.44 -15.17 -9.30
N TYR A 63 -7.86 -14.26 -10.16
CA TYR A 63 -7.50 -12.85 -10.09
C TYR A 63 -8.69 -11.96 -10.42
N THR A 64 -8.79 -10.83 -9.74
CA THR A 64 -9.71 -9.75 -10.12
C THR A 64 -9.00 -8.70 -10.96
N LYS A 65 -9.49 -8.48 -12.18
CA LYS A 65 -9.06 -7.38 -13.06
C LYS A 65 -10.00 -6.20 -12.89
N LEU A 66 -9.44 -5.08 -12.47
CA LEU A 66 -10.12 -3.80 -12.36
C LEU A 66 -9.94 -2.99 -13.66
N SER A 67 -10.99 -2.30 -14.06
CA SER A 67 -11.02 -1.38 -15.20
C SER A 67 -11.34 0.02 -14.69
N GLY A 68 -10.64 1.03 -15.20
CA GLY A 68 -10.73 2.39 -14.68
C GLY A 68 -9.49 3.22 -14.99
N SER A 69 -9.14 4.17 -14.14
CA SER A 69 -7.94 5.00 -14.27
C SER A 69 -7.03 4.78 -13.08
N PHE A 70 -5.84 4.22 -13.31
CA PHE A 70 -4.92 3.83 -12.25
C PHE A 70 -3.54 4.45 -12.43
N ILE A 71 -2.95 4.87 -11.32
CA ILE A 71 -1.59 5.36 -11.20
C ILE A 71 -0.87 4.53 -10.15
N GLY A 72 0.34 4.08 -10.48
CA GLY A 72 1.23 3.34 -9.59
C GLY A 72 2.58 4.02 -9.49
N THR A 73 3.18 4.01 -8.31
CA THR A 73 4.55 4.50 -8.09
C THR A 73 5.39 3.38 -7.50
N ASP A 74 6.44 2.97 -8.20
CA ASP A 74 7.46 2.07 -7.63
C ASP A 74 8.22 2.86 -6.55
N MET A 75 8.16 2.40 -5.31
CA MET A 75 8.79 3.05 -4.16
C MET A 75 10.30 2.78 -4.08
N THR A 76 10.82 1.81 -4.85
CA THR A 76 12.25 1.51 -4.96
C THR A 76 12.96 2.38 -6.00
N THR A 77 12.27 2.83 -7.04
CA THR A 77 12.84 3.61 -8.15
C THR A 77 12.25 5.02 -8.28
N GLY A 78 11.05 5.26 -7.75
CA GLY A 78 10.28 6.50 -7.94
C GLY A 78 9.51 6.56 -9.26
N GLU A 79 9.56 5.52 -10.09
CA GLU A 79 8.92 5.53 -11.41
C GLU A 79 7.39 5.49 -11.32
N LEU A 80 6.76 6.30 -12.19
CA LEU A 80 5.31 6.39 -12.32
C LEU A 80 4.80 5.54 -13.47
N TYR A 81 3.71 4.83 -13.21
CA TYR A 81 3.03 3.96 -14.15
C TYR A 81 1.56 4.35 -14.22
N GLN A 82 1.02 4.49 -15.43
CA GLN A 82 -0.39 4.79 -15.66
C GLN A 82 -1.02 3.70 -16.52
N SER A 83 -2.27 3.35 -16.21
CA SER A 83 -2.96 2.27 -16.92
C SER A 83 -4.48 2.38 -16.79
N GLY A 84 -5.18 1.93 -17.84
CA GLY A 84 -6.64 1.76 -17.83
C GLY A 84 -7.13 0.47 -17.15
N ALA A 85 -6.20 -0.41 -16.76
CA ALA A 85 -6.50 -1.69 -16.11
C ALA A 85 -5.52 -1.98 -14.97
N CYS A 86 -6.01 -2.55 -13.87
CA CYS A 86 -5.20 -2.91 -12.70
C CYS A 86 -5.51 -4.33 -12.22
N ILE A 87 -4.48 -5.08 -11.83
CA ILE A 87 -4.62 -6.34 -11.08
C ILE A 87 -3.82 -6.19 -9.80
N LEU A 88 -4.53 -6.15 -8.67
CA LEU A 88 -3.96 -6.10 -7.34
C LEU A 88 -3.80 -7.51 -6.75
N LEU A 89 -3.24 -7.58 -5.55
CA LEU A 89 -3.24 -8.81 -4.74
C LEU A 89 -4.67 -9.32 -4.59
N GLN A 90 -4.87 -10.63 -4.70
CA GLN A 90 -6.22 -11.22 -4.81
C GLN A 90 -7.17 -10.76 -3.68
N PHE A 91 -6.68 -10.68 -2.44
CA PHE A 91 -7.53 -10.24 -1.32
C PHE A 91 -7.99 -8.78 -1.45
N VAL A 92 -7.19 -7.88 -2.03
CA VAL A 92 -7.58 -6.49 -2.29
C VAL A 92 -8.47 -6.41 -3.52
N GLY A 93 -8.09 -7.11 -4.59
CA GLY A 93 -8.85 -7.15 -5.84
C GLY A 93 -10.27 -7.67 -5.64
N ALA A 94 -10.43 -8.75 -4.87
CA ALA A 94 -11.74 -9.33 -4.54
C ALA A 94 -12.59 -8.36 -3.70
N GLN A 95 -12.02 -7.65 -2.72
CA GLN A 95 -12.73 -6.66 -1.92
C GLN A 95 -13.23 -5.49 -2.76
N LEU A 96 -12.39 -4.93 -3.63
CA LEU A 96 -12.79 -3.85 -4.54
C LEU A 96 -13.82 -4.32 -5.57
N GLY A 97 -13.66 -5.54 -6.09
CA GLY A 97 -14.63 -6.17 -6.99
C GLY A 97 -16.00 -6.29 -6.33
N ALA A 98 -16.06 -6.80 -5.10
CA ALA A 98 -17.30 -6.86 -4.33
C ALA A 98 -17.91 -5.47 -4.10
N ALA A 99 -17.10 -4.47 -3.72
CA ALA A 99 -17.57 -3.10 -3.51
C ALA A 99 -18.17 -2.48 -4.79
N LEU A 100 -17.56 -2.73 -5.96
CA LEU A 100 -18.08 -2.28 -7.25
C LEU A 100 -19.40 -2.93 -7.62
N LEU A 101 -19.55 -4.24 -7.35
CA LEU A 101 -20.82 -4.94 -7.55
C LEU A 101 -21.93 -4.38 -6.63
N SER A 102 -21.59 -4.02 -5.39
CA SER A 102 -22.54 -3.45 -4.44
C SER A 102 -22.96 -2.01 -4.76
N ASN A 103 -22.08 -1.21 -5.37
CA ASN A 103 -22.30 0.23 -5.61
C ASN A 103 -23.09 0.59 -6.88
N LYS A 104 -23.69 -0.39 -7.58
CA LYS A 104 -24.63 -0.20 -8.71
C LYS A 104 -24.24 0.91 -9.72
N GLY A 105 -22.96 1.00 -10.08
CA GLY A 105 -22.47 1.91 -11.11
C GLY A 105 -21.74 3.17 -10.61
N SER A 106 -21.63 3.37 -9.29
CA SER A 106 -20.72 4.37 -8.74
C SER A 106 -19.28 3.87 -8.79
N ALA A 107 -18.38 4.71 -9.30
CA ALA A 107 -16.96 4.42 -9.31
C ALA A 107 -16.42 4.25 -7.88
N VAL A 108 -15.45 3.36 -7.71
CA VAL A 108 -14.77 3.13 -6.43
C VAL A 108 -13.38 3.72 -6.52
N GLU A 109 -13.17 4.79 -5.78
CA GLU A 109 -11.86 5.38 -5.57
C GLU A 109 -11.09 4.59 -4.51
N PHE A 110 -9.82 4.35 -4.76
CA PHE A 110 -8.93 3.72 -3.79
C PHE A 110 -7.51 4.28 -3.85
N ALA A 111 -6.83 4.22 -2.71
CA ALA A 111 -5.39 4.45 -2.62
C ALA A 111 -4.77 3.49 -1.60
N PHE A 112 -3.76 2.74 -2.02
CA PHE A 112 -3.09 1.72 -1.24
C PHE A 112 -1.57 1.86 -1.31
N LEU A 113 -0.93 1.56 -0.19
CA LEU A 113 0.49 1.26 -0.12
C LEU A 113 0.66 -0.24 0.06
N ILE A 114 1.34 -0.87 -0.88
CA ILE A 114 1.71 -2.28 -0.84
C ILE A 114 3.13 -2.37 -0.29
N GLN A 115 3.26 -3.10 0.81
CA GLN A 115 4.51 -3.35 1.52
C GLN A 115 4.84 -4.84 1.48
N ALA A 116 6.12 -5.18 1.53
CA ALA A 116 6.55 -6.52 1.92
C ALA A 116 7.01 -6.49 3.38
N LYS A 117 6.51 -7.44 4.16
CA LYS A 117 6.94 -7.69 5.54
C LYS A 117 7.73 -9.00 5.57
N SER A 118 8.95 -8.99 6.09
CA SER A 118 9.70 -10.22 6.31
C SER A 118 8.93 -11.12 7.28
N LYS A 119 8.87 -12.40 6.94
CA LYS A 119 8.25 -13.43 7.77
C LYS A 119 8.96 -14.75 7.58
N ALA A 120 9.73 -15.17 8.59
CA ALA A 120 10.51 -16.41 8.52
C ALA A 120 9.63 -17.66 8.32
N SER A 121 8.39 -17.64 8.81
CA SER A 121 7.45 -18.75 8.66
C SER A 121 6.77 -18.82 7.28
N SER A 122 6.95 -17.82 6.42
CA SER A 122 6.40 -17.81 5.06
C SER A 122 7.32 -18.60 4.13
N VAL A 123 6.75 -19.40 3.22
CA VAL A 123 7.51 -20.15 2.20
C VAL A 123 8.42 -19.24 1.36
N THR A 124 8.00 -17.99 1.14
CA THR A 124 8.78 -17.01 0.38
C THR A 124 9.74 -16.18 1.25
N GLY A 125 9.61 -16.27 2.59
CA GLY A 125 10.32 -15.44 3.55
C GLY A 125 9.70 -14.05 3.78
N TYR A 126 8.57 -13.76 3.14
CA TYR A 126 7.83 -12.51 3.32
C TYR A 126 6.32 -12.68 3.13
N GLU A 127 5.56 -11.68 3.55
CA GLU A 127 4.13 -11.54 3.27
C GLU A 127 3.85 -10.14 2.73
N PHE A 128 2.82 -10.02 1.89
CA PHE A 128 2.35 -8.72 1.43
C PHE A 128 1.42 -8.10 2.46
N VAL A 129 1.69 -6.86 2.83
CA VAL A 129 0.83 -6.03 3.69
C VAL A 129 0.31 -4.88 2.86
N VAL A 130 -0.98 -4.59 2.98
CA VAL A 130 -1.62 -3.50 2.25
C VAL A 130 -2.16 -2.50 3.25
N LYS A 131 -1.71 -1.25 3.14
CA LYS A 131 -2.16 -0.14 3.97
C LYS A 131 -3.03 0.81 3.14
N PRO A 132 -4.27 1.10 3.56
CA PRO A 132 -5.08 2.13 2.93
C PRO A 132 -4.43 3.50 3.17
N LEU A 133 -4.31 4.29 2.09
CA LEU A 133 -3.81 5.66 2.13
C LEU A 133 -4.94 6.69 2.16
N MET A 134 -6.17 6.26 1.86
CA MET A 134 -7.36 7.07 2.03
C MET A 134 -8.08 6.71 3.33
N GLU A 135 -8.71 7.70 3.95
CA GLU A 135 -9.61 7.47 5.08
C GLU A 135 -10.96 6.99 4.56
N SER A 136 -11.24 5.70 4.76
CA SER A 136 -12.56 5.14 4.52
C SER A 136 -13.53 5.73 5.55
N LYS A 137 -14.39 6.66 5.14
CA LYS A 137 -15.51 7.08 5.98
C LYS A 137 -16.49 5.92 6.10
N PRO A 138 -16.83 5.44 7.30
CA PRO A 138 -17.89 4.46 7.47
C PRO A 138 -19.17 5.00 6.87
N THR A 139 -19.92 4.15 6.16
CA THR A 139 -21.30 4.50 5.79
C THR A 139 -22.14 4.65 7.05
N ASP A 140 -23.22 5.42 7.01
CA ASP A 140 -24.09 5.63 8.19
C ASP A 140 -24.58 4.30 8.80
N SER A 141 -24.81 3.29 7.97
CA SER A 141 -25.16 1.95 8.41
C SER A 141 -24.02 1.22 9.13
N MET A 142 -22.79 1.34 8.62
CA MET A 142 -21.62 0.77 9.27
C MET A 142 -21.28 1.52 10.56
N ALA A 143 -21.40 2.85 10.60
CA ALA A 143 -21.23 3.66 11.80
C ALA A 143 -22.23 3.24 12.90
N ARG A 144 -23.50 3.02 12.52
CA ARG A 144 -24.53 2.49 13.44
C ARG A 144 -24.18 1.08 13.95
N LEU A 145 -23.71 0.19 13.07
CA LEU A 145 -23.31 -1.16 13.46
C LEU A 145 -22.07 -1.16 14.37
N MET A 146 -21.09 -0.31 14.10
CA MET A 146 -19.92 -0.13 14.95
C MET A 146 -20.32 0.37 16.33
N SER A 147 -21.25 1.33 16.41
CA SER A 147 -21.81 1.81 17.67
C SER A 147 -22.55 0.71 18.44
N LEU A 148 -23.37 -0.09 17.77
CA LEU A 148 -24.08 -1.22 18.39
C LEU A 148 -23.14 -2.34 18.84
N ALA A 149 -22.03 -2.54 18.13
CA ALA A 149 -21.04 -3.56 18.44
C ALA A 149 -19.97 -3.11 19.45
N GLY A 150 -20.00 -1.85 19.91
CA GLY A 150 -18.98 -1.28 20.79
C GLY A 150 -17.60 -1.19 20.13
N ILE A 151 -17.54 -1.06 18.80
CA ILE A 151 -16.29 -0.92 18.05
C ILE A 151 -15.99 0.58 17.91
N ASP A 152 -15.20 1.10 18.84
CA ASP A 152 -14.70 2.47 18.74
C ASP A 152 -13.60 2.57 17.69
N SER A 153 -13.76 3.46 16.71
CA SER A 153 -12.66 3.82 15.81
C SER A 153 -11.65 4.63 16.62
N ALA A 154 -10.50 4.04 16.95
CA ALA A 154 -9.45 4.74 17.66
C ALA A 154 -9.08 6.04 16.90
N PRO A 155 -9.16 7.22 17.52
CA PRO A 155 -8.69 8.44 16.87
C PRO A 155 -7.19 8.38 16.66
N LYS A 156 -6.73 8.76 15.46
CA LYS A 156 -5.31 9.04 15.20
C LYS A 156 -4.86 10.10 16.21
N LEU A 157 -3.88 9.74 17.04
CA LEU A 157 -3.11 10.71 17.82
C LEU A 157 -2.47 11.70 16.84
N SER A 158 -2.83 12.98 16.96
CA SER A 158 -2.14 14.08 16.31
C SER A 158 -0.66 14.01 16.71
N ALA A 159 0.23 13.82 15.73
CA ALA A 159 1.65 14.00 15.96
C ALA A 159 1.89 15.42 16.50
N PRO A 160 2.71 15.62 17.54
CA PRO A 160 2.99 16.97 18.04
C PRO A 160 3.68 17.77 16.93
N GLU A 161 3.04 18.86 16.50
CA GLU A 161 3.63 19.88 15.65
C GLU A 161 4.90 20.40 16.34
N GLY A 162 6.05 20.16 15.71
CA GLY A 162 7.27 20.86 16.06
C GLY A 162 7.06 22.35 15.82
N LYS A 163 7.13 23.16 16.88
CA LYS A 163 7.35 24.60 16.72
C LYS A 163 8.76 24.82 16.17
N PRO A 164 8.92 25.53 15.04
CA PRO A 164 10.19 26.14 14.70
C PRO A 164 10.29 27.45 15.47
N GLU A 165 11.30 27.61 16.32
CA GLU A 165 11.64 28.93 16.85
C GLU A 165 13.16 29.09 16.79
N GLY A 166 13.61 29.51 15.61
CA GLY A 166 14.83 30.27 15.50
C GLY A 166 14.49 31.73 15.76
N ASP A 167 15.19 32.35 16.70
CA ASP A 167 15.47 33.78 16.61
C ASP A 167 16.93 34.00 17.00
N GLY A 168 17.64 34.73 16.13
CA GLY A 168 19.03 35.09 16.31
C GLY A 168 19.16 36.59 16.32
N ARG A 169 19.85 37.13 17.35
CA ARG A 169 20.65 38.39 17.41
C ARG A 169 20.78 38.75 18.91
N ALA A 170 21.86 39.29 19.45
CA ALA A 170 22.97 40.04 18.88
C ALA A 170 24.22 40.01 19.79
N VAL A 171 25.37 40.08 19.13
CA VAL A 171 26.67 40.49 19.70
C VAL A 171 26.71 42.02 19.86
N LYS A 172 27.07 42.53 21.05
CA LYS A 172 27.75 43.83 21.31
C LYS A 172 28.49 43.69 22.66
N SER A 173 29.83 43.58 22.73
CA SER A 173 30.89 44.61 22.69
C SER A 173 30.78 45.76 23.71
N LYS A 174 31.80 45.83 24.60
CA LYS A 174 32.34 46.96 25.40
C LYS A 174 31.39 47.59 26.43
N LYS A 175 31.80 47.88 27.67
CA LYS A 175 33.04 48.55 28.12
C LYS A 175 33.29 48.24 29.58
#